data_AF-A0A2V2QG04-F1
#
_entry.id   AF-A0A2V2QG04-F1
#
_cell.length_a   1.000
_cell.length_b   1.000
_cell.length_c   1.000
_cell.angle_alpha   90.00
_cell.angle_beta   90.00
_cell.angle_gamma   90.00
#
_symmetry.space_group_name_H-M   'P 1'
#
loop_
_entity.id
_entity.type
_entity.pdbx_description
1 polymer ?
#
loop_
_entity_poly.entity_id
_entity_poly.type
_entity_poly.pdbx_seq_one_letter_code
_entity_poly.pdbx_strand_id
1 'polypeptide(L)'
;MDQTHAPSPLAGAVHDLATEVVLALRSGDHLATVCGAAGIDEENRTGIAAARVIGADVLLPSVLYGRDPHPGDVAVLDRAVREFPPKPDAPAATAWSHWHMISTLRRIAPPPPGAPAVTYEEPDAAWLERAPWQSFTHQLSVLAPLAVPAAPSAVRQAA
;
A
#
# COMPACT_ATOMS: atom_id res chain seq x y z
N MET A 1 -6.66 19.40 31.56
CA MET A 1 -5.48 18.51 31.57
C MET A 1 -5.32 18.00 30.16
N ASP A 2 -4.55 18.71 29.34
CA ASP A 2 -4.29 18.31 27.96
C ASP A 2 -3.18 17.27 27.97
N GLN A 3 -3.58 16.01 27.79
CA GLN A 3 -2.63 14.94 27.51
C GLN A 3 -2.21 15.08 26.05
N THR A 4 -1.09 15.77 25.81
CA THR A 4 -0.43 15.78 24.50
C THR A 4 0.11 14.37 24.26
N HIS A 5 -0.71 13.50 23.67
CA HIS A 5 -0.24 12.20 23.20
C HIS A 5 0.74 12.47 22.05
N ALA A 6 2.04 12.32 22.33
CA ALA A 6 3.02 12.22 21.26
C ALA A 6 2.58 11.08 20.33
N PRO A 7 2.53 11.30 19.00
CA PRO A 7 2.15 10.26 18.07
C PRO A 7 3.08 9.06 18.25
N SER A 8 2.53 7.85 18.12
CA SER A 8 3.34 6.64 18.20
C SER A 8 4.45 6.69 17.13
N PRO A 9 5.61 6.03 17.35
CA PRO A 9 6.69 6.00 16.36
C PRO A 9 6.22 5.59 14.95
N LEU A 10 5.24 4.68 14.89
CA LEU A 10 4.60 4.28 13.64
C LEU A 10 3.76 5.42 13.02
N ALA A 11 2.96 6.13 13.82
CA ALA A 11 2.15 7.22 13.31
C ALA A 11 3.01 8.36 12.74
N GLY A 12 4.15 8.65 13.38
CA GLY A 12 5.17 9.57 12.83
C GLY A 12 5.73 9.08 11.49
N ALA A 13 6.21 7.84 11.43
CA ALA A 13 6.77 7.28 10.20
C ALA A 13 5.74 7.20 9.04
N VAL A 14 4.47 6.91 9.34
CA VAL A 14 3.37 6.95 8.35
C VAL A 14 3.15 8.36 7.85
N HIS A 15 3.16 9.37 8.73
CA HIS A 15 3.01 10.77 8.35
C HIS A 15 4.16 11.24 7.45
N ASP A 16 5.40 10.93 7.81
CA ASP A 16 6.59 11.31 7.05
C ASP A 16 6.55 10.66 5.66
N LEU A 17 6.29 9.35 5.59
CA LEU A 17 6.20 8.64 4.31
C LEU A 17 5.02 9.13 3.44
N ALA A 18 3.85 9.38 4.02
CA ALA A 18 2.72 9.94 3.30
C ALA A 18 3.05 11.34 2.73
N THR A 19 3.79 12.14 3.49
CA THR A 19 4.25 13.47 3.05
C THR A 19 5.16 13.35 1.83
N GLU A 20 6.13 12.43 1.86
CA GLU A 20 7.03 12.20 0.72
C GLU A 20 6.28 11.71 -0.53
N VAL A 21 5.29 10.82 -0.38
CA VAL A 21 4.44 10.40 -1.50
C VAL A 21 3.68 11.59 -2.10
N VAL A 22 3.09 12.45 -1.25
CA VAL A 22 2.37 13.64 -1.71
C VAL A 22 3.31 14.65 -2.40
N LEU A 23 4.53 14.82 -1.89
CA LEU A 23 5.53 15.68 -2.52
C LEU A 23 5.95 15.14 -3.88
N ALA A 24 6.21 13.84 -4.01
CA ALA A 24 6.53 13.19 -5.28
C ALA A 24 5.41 13.30 -6.32
N LEU A 25 4.15 13.18 -5.87
CA LEU A 25 2.95 13.40 -6.71
C LEU A 25 2.77 14.86 -7.15
N ARG A 26 3.32 15.83 -6.41
CA ARG A 26 3.21 17.26 -6.76
C ARG A 26 4.36 17.74 -7.64
N SER A 27 5.58 17.28 -7.34
CA SER A 27 6.79 17.67 -8.07
C SER A 27 6.92 16.96 -9.41
N GLY A 28 6.34 15.76 -9.54
CA GLY A 28 6.66 14.85 -10.63
C GLY A 28 8.05 14.21 -10.50
N ASP A 29 8.78 14.54 -9.45
CA ASP A 29 10.04 13.91 -9.07
C ASP A 29 9.74 12.69 -8.20
N HIS A 30 10.08 11.54 -8.75
CA HIS A 30 9.70 10.19 -8.30
C HIS A 30 10.97 9.38 -8.01
N LEU A 31 12.13 10.04 -7.92
CA LEU A 31 13.37 9.40 -7.51
C LEU A 31 13.20 8.89 -6.07
N ALA A 32 13.23 7.57 -5.91
CA ALA A 32 13.22 6.82 -4.65
C ALA A 32 12.43 7.48 -3.50
N THR A 33 11.10 7.47 -3.55
CA THR A 33 10.24 8.07 -2.50
C THR A 33 10.51 7.45 -1.13
N VAL A 34 10.76 6.14 -1.09
CA VAL A 34 10.90 5.37 0.15
C VAL A 34 12.37 5.26 0.57
N CYS A 35 13.22 4.75 -0.33
CA CYS A 35 14.64 4.53 -0.02
C CYS A 35 15.52 5.79 -0.12
N GLY A 36 15.03 6.84 -0.77
CA GLY A 36 15.72 8.12 -0.89
C GLY A 36 15.14 9.14 0.09
N ALA A 37 13.94 9.61 -0.18
CA ALA A 37 13.37 10.77 0.51
C ALA A 37 12.90 10.45 1.95
N ALA A 38 12.20 9.34 2.16
CA ALA A 38 11.78 8.90 3.49
C ALA A 38 12.91 8.23 4.30
N GLY A 39 14.08 7.96 3.69
CA GLY A 39 15.24 7.35 4.35
C GLY A 39 14.97 5.97 4.95
N ILE A 40 14.05 5.19 4.37
CA ILE A 40 13.72 3.85 4.87
C ILE A 40 14.77 2.87 4.32
N ASP A 41 15.67 2.44 5.20
CA ASP A 41 16.68 1.42 4.94
C ASP A 41 16.24 0.02 5.41
N GLU A 42 17.12 -0.97 5.27
CA GLU A 42 16.84 -2.36 5.61
C GLU A 42 16.69 -2.62 7.12
N GLU A 43 17.17 -1.74 7.99
CA GLU A 43 17.09 -1.92 9.45
C GLU A 43 15.85 -1.21 10.02
N ASN A 44 15.27 -0.26 9.29
CA ASN A 44 14.13 0.54 9.69
C ASN A 44 12.79 -0.22 9.64
N ARG A 45 12.59 -1.16 10.56
CA ARG A 45 11.34 -1.95 10.67
C ARG A 45 10.09 -1.08 10.84
N THR A 46 10.19 0.06 11.52
CA THR A 46 9.08 1.02 11.66
C THR A 46 8.72 1.65 10.31
N GLY A 47 9.70 1.97 9.47
CA GLY A 47 9.51 2.41 8.09
C GLY A 47 8.86 1.34 7.21
N ILE A 48 9.29 0.08 7.32
CA ILE A 48 8.63 -1.04 6.61
C ILE A 48 7.16 -1.19 7.06
N ALA A 49 6.87 -1.05 8.36
CA ALA A 49 5.51 -1.05 8.87
C ALA A 49 4.69 0.14 8.37
N ALA A 50 5.30 1.33 8.25
CA ALA A 50 4.65 2.49 7.64
C ALA A 50 4.33 2.25 6.16
N ALA A 51 5.25 1.67 5.38
CA ALA A 51 5.00 1.28 3.99
C ALA A 51 3.85 0.26 3.87
N ARG A 52 3.68 -0.65 4.84
CA ARG A 52 2.52 -1.54 4.90
C ARG A 52 1.21 -0.78 5.07
N VAL A 53 1.19 0.31 5.85
CA VAL A 53 0.01 1.15 6.08
C VAL A 53 -0.33 1.96 4.84
N ILE A 54 0.67 2.58 4.20
CA ILE A 54 0.48 3.33 2.94
C ILE A 54 0.07 2.38 1.80
N GLY A 55 0.56 1.15 1.80
CA GLY A 55 0.19 0.13 0.82
C GLY A 55 0.83 0.37 -0.54
N ALA A 56 0.10 0.05 -1.61
CA ALA A 56 0.63 0.18 -2.98
C ALA A 56 0.89 1.64 -3.40
N ASP A 57 0.34 2.62 -2.66
CA ASP A 57 0.50 4.03 -2.97
C ASP A 57 1.94 4.53 -2.85
N VAL A 58 2.82 3.77 -2.18
CA VAL A 58 4.26 4.06 -2.18
C VAL A 58 4.86 4.04 -3.59
N LEU A 59 4.25 3.31 -4.53
CA LEU A 59 4.67 3.26 -5.95
C LEU A 59 3.79 4.13 -6.85
N LEU A 60 2.74 4.75 -6.31
CA LEU A 60 1.77 5.53 -7.08
C LEU A 60 2.41 6.67 -7.89
N PRO A 61 3.38 7.45 -7.38
CA PRO A 61 4.02 8.48 -8.18
C PRO A 61 4.61 7.92 -9.49
N SER A 62 5.38 6.84 -9.39
CA SER A 62 6.01 6.22 -10.56
C SER A 62 4.95 5.66 -11.54
N VAL A 63 3.91 5.00 -11.02
CA VAL A 63 2.82 4.43 -11.83
C VAL A 63 2.05 5.52 -12.58
N LEU A 64 1.65 6.61 -11.91
CA LEU A 64 0.88 7.69 -12.54
C LEU A 64 1.69 8.45 -13.60
N TYR A 65 2.99 8.60 -13.40
CA TYR A 65 3.87 9.23 -14.39
C TYR A 65 4.37 8.27 -15.48
N GLY A 66 3.95 6.99 -15.47
CA GLY A 66 4.35 6.00 -16.47
C GLY A 66 5.83 5.68 -16.46
N ARG A 67 6.46 5.69 -15.28
CA ARG A 67 7.90 5.45 -15.10
C ARG A 67 8.14 4.19 -14.28
N ASP A 68 9.30 3.57 -14.51
CA ASP A 68 9.72 2.41 -13.73
C ASP A 68 9.99 2.83 -12.28
N PRO A 69 9.35 2.20 -11.29
CA PRO A 69 9.60 2.53 -9.89
C PRO A 69 11.03 2.20 -9.47
N HIS A 70 11.56 2.98 -8.53
CA HIS A 70 12.90 2.74 -8.02
C HIS A 70 13.01 1.35 -7.38
N PRO A 71 14.07 0.56 -7.65
CA PRO A 71 14.19 -0.81 -7.12
C PRO A 71 14.13 -0.92 -5.60
N GLY A 72 14.62 0.10 -4.89
CA GLY A 72 14.52 0.19 -3.43
C GLY A 72 13.07 0.30 -2.94
N ASP A 73 12.24 1.12 -3.59
CA ASP A 73 10.84 1.28 -3.19
C ASP A 73 10.04 -0.01 -3.43
N VAL A 74 10.36 -0.71 -4.54
CA VAL A 74 9.81 -2.05 -4.83
C VAL A 74 10.25 -3.05 -3.75
N ALA A 75 11.52 -3.06 -3.36
CA ALA A 75 12.05 -3.95 -2.33
C ALA A 75 11.41 -3.70 -0.95
N VAL A 76 11.18 -2.44 -0.58
CA VAL A 76 10.48 -2.10 0.66
C VAL A 76 9.02 -2.57 0.63
N LEU A 77 8.30 -2.36 -0.48
CA LEU A 77 6.92 -2.83 -0.61
C LEU A 77 6.82 -4.36 -0.54
N ASP A 78 7.72 -5.06 -1.23
CA ASP A 78 7.86 -6.52 -1.22
C ASP A 78 8.17 -7.06 0.19
N ARG A 79 9.07 -6.39 0.92
CA ARG A 79 9.35 -6.71 2.32
C ARG A 79 8.16 -6.47 3.24
N ALA A 80 7.45 -5.35 3.07
CA ALA A 80 6.25 -5.03 3.85
C ALA A 80 5.15 -6.09 3.68
N VAL A 81 4.98 -6.62 2.46
CA VAL A 81 4.08 -7.75 2.18
C VAL A 81 4.54 -9.00 2.95
N ARG A 82 5.82 -9.36 2.90
CA ARG A 82 6.33 -10.57 3.58
C ARG A 82 6.26 -10.49 5.10
N GLU A 83 6.62 -9.35 5.68
CA GLU A 83 6.73 -9.20 7.15
C GLU A 83 5.38 -8.96 7.83
N PHE A 84 4.42 -8.35 7.13
CA PHE A 84 3.14 -7.95 7.69
C PHE A 84 1.93 -8.52 6.92
N PRO A 85 1.81 -9.86 6.82
CA PRO A 85 0.62 -10.48 6.26
C PRO A 85 -0.61 -10.22 7.15
N PRO A 86 -1.82 -10.11 6.59
CA PRO A 86 -3.04 -10.06 7.36
C PRO A 86 -3.18 -11.30 8.25
N LYS A 87 -3.65 -11.11 9.48
CA LYS A 87 -4.09 -12.23 10.33
C LYS A 87 -5.37 -12.87 9.74
N PRO A 88 -5.68 -14.13 10.05
CA PRO A 88 -6.89 -14.79 9.55
C PRO A 88 -8.20 -14.06 9.88
N ASP A 89 -8.23 -13.30 10.98
CA ASP A 89 -9.34 -12.49 11.47
C ASP A 89 -9.22 -11.00 11.13
N ALA A 90 -8.28 -10.63 10.25
CA ALA A 90 -8.08 -9.24 9.88
C ALA A 90 -9.33 -8.64 9.21
N PRO A 91 -9.59 -7.33 9.40
CA PRO A 91 -10.66 -6.65 8.71
C PRO A 91 -10.54 -6.80 7.18
N ALA A 92 -11.68 -6.84 6.47
CA ALA A 92 -11.72 -6.97 5.02
C ALA A 92 -10.82 -5.95 4.31
N ALA A 93 -10.83 -4.69 4.75
CA ALA A 93 -9.97 -3.64 4.19
C ALA A 93 -8.47 -3.97 4.29
N THR A 94 -8.03 -4.64 5.36
CA THR A 94 -6.63 -5.07 5.52
C THR A 94 -6.25 -6.16 4.53
N ALA A 95 -7.15 -7.12 4.30
CA ALA A 95 -6.95 -8.18 3.30
C ALA A 95 -6.91 -7.60 1.87
N TRP A 96 -7.82 -6.68 1.55
CA TRP A 96 -7.87 -5.99 0.27
C TRP A 96 -6.66 -5.10 0.02
N SER A 97 -6.23 -4.31 1.01
CA SER A 97 -4.99 -3.52 0.95
C SER A 97 -3.77 -4.42 0.69
N HIS A 98 -3.67 -5.56 1.39
CA HIS A 98 -2.57 -6.50 1.20
C HIS A 98 -2.57 -7.13 -0.20
N TRP A 99 -3.74 -7.60 -0.64
CA TRP A 99 -3.91 -8.13 -1.99
C TRP A 99 -3.51 -7.09 -3.03
N HIS A 100 -3.88 -5.83 -2.83
CA HIS A 100 -3.52 -4.75 -3.74
C HIS A 100 -2.00 -4.61 -3.87
N MET A 101 -1.26 -4.60 -2.74
CA MET A 101 0.20 -4.53 -2.73
C MET A 101 0.82 -5.70 -3.53
N ILE A 102 0.38 -6.93 -3.29
CA ILE A 102 0.84 -8.11 -4.03
C ILE A 102 0.52 -7.99 -5.53
N SER A 103 -0.70 -7.58 -5.86
CA SER A 103 -1.14 -7.41 -7.24
C SER A 103 -0.29 -6.37 -7.98
N THR A 104 0.07 -5.28 -7.29
CA THR A 104 0.88 -4.18 -7.82
C THR A 104 2.32 -4.62 -8.04
N LEU A 105 2.92 -5.33 -7.06
CA LEU A 105 4.25 -5.92 -7.21
C LEU A 105 4.32 -6.87 -8.42
N ARG A 106 3.32 -7.74 -8.61
CA ARG A 106 3.29 -8.66 -9.77
C ARG A 106 3.21 -7.94 -11.12
N ARG A 107 2.55 -6.78 -11.19
CA ARG A 107 2.44 -6.01 -12.43
C ARG A 107 3.73 -5.27 -12.77
N ILE A 108 4.40 -4.72 -11.75
CA ILE A 108 5.57 -3.86 -11.90
C ILE A 108 6.86 -4.68 -11.98
N ALA A 109 6.94 -5.76 -11.20
CA ALA A 109 8.07 -6.67 -11.14
C ALA A 109 7.56 -8.12 -11.35
N PRO A 110 7.14 -8.46 -12.59
CA PRO A 110 6.66 -9.80 -12.87
C PRO A 110 7.75 -10.83 -12.53
N PRO A 111 7.38 -11.96 -11.89
CA PRO A 111 8.33 -12.99 -11.55
C PRO A 111 8.97 -13.55 -12.83
N PRO A 112 10.24 -14.01 -12.76
CA PRO A 112 10.92 -14.56 -13.91
C PRO A 112 10.16 -15.79 -14.47
N PRO A 113 10.24 -16.05 -15.79
CA PRO A 113 9.58 -17.20 -16.40
C PRO A 113 9.93 -18.51 -15.69
N GLY A 114 8.90 -19.26 -15.28
CA GLY A 114 9.07 -20.56 -14.60
C GLY A 114 9.17 -20.50 -13.07
N ALA A 115 9.15 -19.32 -12.46
CA ALA A 115 8.96 -19.22 -11.02
C ALA A 115 7.56 -19.72 -10.63
N PRO A 116 7.41 -20.41 -9.48
CA PRO A 116 6.10 -20.81 -8.99
C PRO A 116 5.25 -19.56 -8.79
N ALA A 117 4.09 -19.53 -9.45
CA ALA A 117 3.10 -18.48 -9.22
C ALA A 117 2.60 -18.66 -7.78
N VAL A 118 3.14 -17.88 -6.83
CA VAL A 118 2.49 -17.69 -5.55
C VAL A 118 1.16 -17.06 -5.90
N THR A 119 0.05 -17.80 -5.87
CA THR A 119 -1.28 -17.26 -6.11
C THR A 119 -1.80 -16.73 -4.78
N TYR A 120 -1.99 -15.42 -4.73
CA TYR A 120 -2.73 -14.79 -3.64
C TYR A 120 -4.06 -14.42 -4.26
N GLU A 121 -5.09 -15.15 -3.86
CA GLU A 121 -6.45 -15.01 -4.41
C GLU A 121 -7.03 -13.64 -4.04
N GLU A 122 -7.85 -13.11 -4.92
CA GLU A 122 -8.62 -11.91 -4.64
C GLU A 122 -9.54 -12.17 -3.44
N PRO A 123 -9.52 -11.32 -2.40
CA PRO A 123 -10.36 -11.51 -1.22
C PRO A 123 -11.84 -11.48 -1.57
N ASP A 124 -12.68 -12.10 -0.74
CA ASP A 124 -14.14 -12.02 -0.91
C ASP A 124 -14.62 -10.56 -0.88
N ALA A 125 -15.47 -10.23 -1.85
CA ALA A 125 -16.07 -8.92 -2.04
C ALA A 125 -17.53 -8.86 -1.56
N ALA A 126 -18.12 -9.99 -1.13
CA ALA A 126 -19.53 -10.07 -0.74
C ALA A 126 -19.89 -9.21 0.48
N TRP A 127 -18.91 -8.64 1.18
CA TRP A 127 -19.14 -7.67 2.24
C TRP A 127 -19.60 -6.30 1.69
N LEU A 128 -19.24 -5.95 0.45
CA LEU A 128 -19.61 -4.68 -0.19
C LEU A 128 -21.13 -4.52 -0.25
N GLU A 129 -21.84 -5.60 -0.59
CA GLU A 129 -23.30 -5.64 -0.71
C GLU A 129 -24.04 -5.64 0.66
N ARG A 130 -23.33 -5.97 1.75
CA ARG A 130 -23.93 -6.23 3.06
C ARG A 130 -23.55 -5.19 4.12
N ALA A 131 -22.53 -4.38 3.86
CA ALA A 131 -22.02 -3.44 4.84
C ALA A 131 -23.01 -2.28 5.07
N PRO A 132 -23.28 -1.88 6.33
CA PRO A 132 -23.97 -0.63 6.61
C PRO A 132 -23.21 0.55 5.99
N TRP A 133 -23.94 1.54 5.47
CA TRP A 133 -23.36 2.63 4.67
C TRP A 133 -22.23 3.39 5.39
N GLN A 134 -22.28 3.54 6.71
CA GLN A 134 -21.24 4.18 7.50
C GLN A 134 -19.92 3.37 7.46
N SER A 135 -20.01 2.07 7.76
CA SER A 135 -18.86 1.16 7.74
C SER A 135 -18.30 1.01 6.34
N PHE A 136 -19.18 0.96 5.34
CA PHE A 136 -18.83 0.91 3.93
C PHE A 136 -18.01 2.13 3.51
N THR A 137 -18.47 3.34 3.83
CA THR A 137 -17.77 4.59 3.48
C THR A 137 -16.37 4.64 4.09
N HIS A 138 -16.26 4.25 5.36
CA HIS A 138 -14.96 4.17 6.03
C HIS A 138 -14.03 3.15 5.35
N GLN A 139 -14.53 1.94 5.04
CA GLN A 139 -13.74 0.92 4.35
C GLN A 139 -13.30 1.38 2.96
N LEU A 140 -14.18 2.05 2.19
CA LEU A 140 -13.81 2.61 0.90
C LEU A 140 -12.74 3.70 1.00
N SER A 141 -12.75 4.54 2.04
CA SER A 141 -11.68 5.52 2.24
C SER A 141 -10.31 4.87 2.43
N VAL A 142 -10.26 3.75 3.15
CA VAL A 142 -9.03 2.95 3.33
C VAL A 142 -8.62 2.25 2.04
N LEU A 143 -9.60 1.92 1.20
CA LEU A 143 -9.42 1.23 -0.08
C LEU A 143 -9.33 2.15 -1.30
N ALA A 144 -9.32 3.47 -1.11
CA ALA A 144 -9.10 4.45 -2.16
C ALA A 144 -7.87 4.15 -3.07
N PRO A 145 -6.75 3.59 -2.55
CA PRO A 145 -5.62 3.15 -3.40
C PRO A 145 -6.00 2.17 -4.52
N LEU A 146 -7.05 1.36 -4.34
CA LEU A 146 -7.53 0.42 -5.37
C LEU A 146 -8.18 1.11 -6.58
N ALA A 147 -8.51 2.41 -6.48
CA ALA A 147 -9.16 3.15 -7.54
C ALA A 147 -8.21 3.56 -8.69
N VAL A 148 -6.89 3.31 -8.54
CA VAL A 148 -5.89 3.70 -9.54
C VAL A 148 -6.15 2.96 -10.86
N PRO A 149 -6.23 3.68 -12.01
CA PRO A 149 -6.58 3.08 -13.29
C PRO A 149 -5.42 2.25 -13.83
N ALA A 150 -5.42 0.94 -13.52
CA ALA A 150 -4.60 -0.08 -14.18
C ALA A 150 -4.95 -1.51 -13.73
N ALA A 151 -5.67 -1.68 -12.61
CA ALA A 151 -6.04 -2.99 -12.08
C ALA A 151 -7.57 -3.15 -12.01
N PRO A 152 -8.17 -4.17 -12.64
CA PRO A 152 -9.53 -4.57 -12.32
C PRO A 152 -9.55 -5.23 -10.92
N SER A 153 -10.53 -4.86 -10.09
CA SER A 153 -10.83 -5.52 -8.82
C SER A 153 -12.33 -5.42 -8.55
N ALA A 154 -12.89 -6.34 -7.78
CA ALA A 154 -14.31 -6.30 -7.41
C ALA A 154 -14.67 -5.04 -6.61
N VAL A 155 -13.77 -4.56 -5.74
CA VAL A 155 -13.95 -3.29 -5.01
C VAL A 155 -14.04 -2.11 -5.98
N ARG A 156 -13.18 -2.06 -7.01
CA ARG A 156 -13.22 -0.99 -8.01
C ARG A 156 -14.51 -1.03 -8.86
N GLN A 157 -15.08 -2.21 -9.08
CA GLN A 157 -16.34 -2.34 -9.85
C GLN A 157 -17.57 -1.89 -9.06
N ALA A 158 -17.51 -1.94 -7.72
CA ALA A 158 -18.62 -1.60 -6.84
C ALA A 158 -18.61 -0.14 -6.34
N ALA A 159 -17.47 0.55 -6.44
CA ALA A 159 -17.30 1.96 -6.07
C ALA A 159 -17.70 2.90 -7.21
#